data_AF-A0A517ZIW7-F1
#
_entry.id   AF-A0A517ZIW7-F1
#
_cell.length_a   1.000
_cell.length_b   1.000
_cell.length_c   1.000
_cell.angle_alpha   90.00
_cell.angle_beta   90.00
_cell.angle_gamma   90.00
#
_symmetry.space_group_name_H-M   'P 1'
#
loop_
_entity.id
_entity.type
_entity.pdbx_description
1 polymer ?
#
loop_
_entity_poly.entity_id
_entity_poly.type
_entity_poly.pdbx_seq_one_letter_code
_entity_poly.pdbx_strand_id
1 'polypeptide(L)'
;MLKIILFCVAIAFVLPAFCQEKPAEDDKSAYAQAHELMNPELYMEQRARKAVVLLTEGREIKSLESRELALLCHAYNELFEHNEQLKTARLLWTREPEIREATSWMINSLHNSYMFADDNKPLMDFVDQALHDGKGNRRELLTFKAMATINQKKGLSDAEKRVLASDLLIEAYRYDPQFRHGSPLGESELKDAIRDDSPDFIDRDLPFCSFFSTAERNSLKIRMREAKAERKAKQSQKKDG
;
A
#
# COMPACT_ATOMS: atom_id res chain seq x y z
N MET A 1 60.01 -22.67 8.52
CA MET A 1 59.17 -22.61 7.29
C MET A 1 57.71 -22.53 7.74
N LEU A 2 56.79 -21.66 7.33
CA LEU A 2 56.68 -20.54 6.39
C LEU A 2 55.42 -19.81 6.92
N LYS A 3 55.56 -18.67 7.60
CA LYS A 3 55.24 -17.31 7.12
C LYS A 3 53.81 -17.05 6.59
N ILE A 4 53.05 -16.20 7.34
CA ILE A 4 52.24 -15.00 6.93
C ILE A 4 50.97 -15.37 6.07
N ILE A 5 49.74 -14.80 6.16
CA ILE A 5 49.32 -13.40 6.04
C ILE A 5 47.84 -13.20 6.45
N LEU A 6 47.67 -12.19 7.32
CA LEU A 6 46.51 -11.32 7.56
C LEU A 6 45.96 -10.73 6.24
N PHE A 7 44.70 -10.94 5.87
CA PHE A 7 44.11 -10.14 4.78
C PHE A 7 42.75 -9.58 5.17
N CYS A 8 42.82 -8.42 5.82
CA CYS A 8 41.83 -7.37 5.70
C CYS A 8 41.70 -6.98 4.23
N VAL A 9 40.54 -7.20 3.61
CA VAL A 9 40.20 -6.48 2.38
C VAL A 9 39.43 -5.23 2.81
N ALA A 10 40.17 -4.14 2.79
CA ALA A 10 39.64 -2.79 2.77
C ALA A 10 38.71 -2.62 1.56
N ILE A 11 37.43 -2.39 1.80
CA ILE A 11 36.59 -1.67 0.83
C ILE A 11 36.72 -0.20 1.19
N ALA A 12 37.49 0.48 0.37
CA ALA A 12 37.70 1.91 0.38
C ALA A 12 36.35 2.64 0.21
N PHE A 13 35.83 3.20 1.29
CA PHE A 13 34.97 4.37 1.19
C PHE A 13 35.86 5.54 0.80
N VAL A 14 35.90 5.84 -0.49
CA VAL A 14 36.33 7.14 -1.01
C VAL A 14 35.26 8.15 -0.59
N LEU A 15 35.39 8.68 0.61
CA LEU A 15 34.80 9.96 0.98
C LEU A 15 35.60 11.04 0.24
N PRO A 16 34.97 11.94 -0.53
CA PRO A 16 35.68 13.12 -1.00
C PRO A 16 36.06 13.95 0.23
N ALA A 17 37.37 14.11 0.41
CA ALA A 17 37.96 15.09 1.30
C ALA A 17 37.52 16.49 0.83
N PHE A 18 36.51 17.04 1.49
CA PHE A 18 36.26 18.48 1.49
C PHE A 18 36.06 18.94 2.93
N CYS A 19 37.02 19.76 3.37
CA CYS A 19 37.03 20.62 4.55
C CYS A 19 36.83 19.95 5.92
N GLN A 20 37.95 19.52 6.52
CA GLN A 20 38.08 19.48 7.98
C GLN A 20 38.27 20.91 8.50
N GLU A 21 37.17 21.61 8.77
CA GLU A 21 37.16 22.63 9.81
C GLU A 21 36.80 21.94 11.13
N LYS A 22 37.57 22.21 12.19
CA LYS A 22 37.20 21.77 13.54
C LYS A 22 35.84 22.41 13.86
N PRO A 23 34.79 21.62 14.16
CA PRO A 23 33.50 22.20 14.50
C PRO A 23 33.65 23.08 15.74
N ALA A 24 32.99 24.24 15.73
CA ALA A 24 32.89 25.12 16.88
C ALA A 24 32.28 24.34 18.05
N GLU A 25 32.55 24.75 19.29
CA GLU A 25 32.15 23.99 20.48
C GLU A 25 30.61 23.81 20.59
N ASP A 26 29.86 24.65 19.88
CA ASP A 26 28.40 24.65 19.74
C ASP A 26 27.86 23.63 18.71
N ASP A 27 28.69 23.16 17.78
CA ASP A 27 28.35 22.14 16.77
C ASP A 27 28.21 20.74 17.38
N LYS A 28 28.73 20.52 18.60
CA LYS A 28 28.59 19.24 19.31
C LYS A 28 27.13 18.93 19.65
N SER A 29 26.27 19.94 19.83
CA SER A 29 24.84 19.77 20.11
C SER A 29 24.06 19.32 18.87
N ALA A 30 24.28 20.01 17.73
CA ALA A 30 23.63 19.66 16.47
C ALA A 30 24.12 18.30 15.93
N TYR A 31 25.42 18.02 16.07
CA TYR A 31 26.00 16.73 15.70
C TYR A 31 25.55 15.59 16.63
N ALA A 32 25.48 15.80 17.95
CA ALA A 32 24.94 14.81 18.89
C ALA A 32 23.46 14.52 18.63
N GLN A 33 22.65 15.56 18.39
CA GLN A 33 21.26 15.40 17.97
C GLN A 33 21.19 14.59 16.68
N ALA A 34 21.89 14.99 15.61
CA ALA A 34 21.91 14.28 14.33
C ALA A 34 22.41 12.83 14.43
N HIS A 35 23.39 12.55 15.30
CA HIS A 35 23.91 11.20 15.55
C HIS A 35 22.93 10.33 16.36
N GLU A 36 22.14 10.92 17.26
CA GLU A 36 21.05 10.26 17.97
C GLU A 36 19.86 9.96 17.03
N LEU A 37 19.63 10.80 16.02
CA LEU A 37 18.66 10.55 14.92
C LEU A 37 19.09 9.43 13.96
N MET A 38 20.36 9.03 14.01
CA MET A 38 20.94 7.97 13.17
C MET A 38 20.92 6.60 13.88
N ASN A 39 20.34 6.49 15.08
CA ASN A 39 20.22 5.22 15.79
C ASN A 39 19.16 4.32 15.11
N PRO A 40 19.54 3.19 14.49
CA PRO A 40 18.64 2.40 13.64
C PRO A 40 17.44 1.79 14.37
N GLU A 41 17.50 1.71 15.70
CA GLU A 41 16.46 1.12 16.54
C GLU A 41 15.37 2.13 16.95
N LEU A 42 15.60 3.45 16.80
CA LEU A 42 14.78 4.49 17.44
C LEU A 42 13.99 5.41 16.48
N TYR A 43 14.17 5.34 15.16
CA TYR A 43 13.86 6.51 14.32
C TYR A 43 12.66 6.42 13.37
N MET A 44 11.67 5.55 13.62
CA MET A 44 10.37 5.61 12.92
C MET A 44 9.28 6.27 13.78
N GLU A 45 9.18 5.87 15.04
CA GLU A 45 8.14 6.40 15.93
C GLU A 45 8.35 7.90 16.21
N GLN A 46 9.59 8.33 16.51
CA GLN A 46 9.87 9.74 16.83
C GLN A 46 9.62 10.69 15.65
N ARG A 47 10.03 10.30 14.43
CA ARG A 47 9.75 11.09 13.22
C ARG A 47 8.25 11.18 12.96
N ALA A 48 7.50 10.10 13.19
CA ALA A 48 6.06 10.08 12.99
C ALA A 48 5.35 10.96 14.03
N ARG A 49 5.75 10.88 15.32
CA ARG A 49 5.26 11.79 16.37
C ARG A 49 5.52 13.26 16.00
N LYS A 50 6.74 13.57 15.55
CA LYS A 50 7.10 14.93 15.13
C LYS A 50 6.28 15.40 13.92
N ALA A 51 6.05 14.53 12.94
CA ALA A 51 5.22 14.85 11.78
C ALA A 51 3.76 15.13 12.20
N VAL A 52 3.18 14.32 13.10
CA VAL A 52 1.83 14.55 13.63
C VAL A 52 1.75 15.92 14.31
N VAL A 53 2.70 16.25 15.19
CA VAL A 53 2.74 17.55 15.86
C VAL A 53 2.83 18.69 14.85
N LEU A 54 3.81 18.67 13.95
CA LEU A 54 4.01 19.75 12.97
C LEU A 54 2.81 19.96 12.04
N LEU A 55 2.08 18.90 11.69
CA LEU A 55 0.91 19.00 10.82
C LEU A 55 -0.35 19.45 11.55
N THR A 56 -0.47 19.17 12.86
CA THR A 56 -1.70 19.41 13.64
C THR A 56 -1.62 20.56 14.64
N GLU A 57 -0.42 21.09 14.91
CA GLU A 57 -0.22 22.17 15.88
C GLU A 57 -0.99 23.43 15.45
N GLY A 58 -1.98 23.81 16.27
CA GLY A 58 -2.83 24.98 16.03
C GLY A 58 -3.79 24.85 14.83
N ARG A 59 -3.95 23.65 14.25
CA ARG A 59 -4.75 23.41 13.05
C ARG A 59 -5.75 22.28 13.27
N GLU A 60 -6.99 22.44 12.79
CA GLU A 60 -7.93 21.32 12.75
C GLU A 60 -7.59 20.38 11.59
N ILE A 61 -7.67 19.06 11.78
CA ILE A 61 -7.35 18.06 10.72
C ILE A 61 -8.17 18.31 9.44
N LYS A 62 -9.43 18.75 9.58
CA LYS A 62 -10.30 19.11 8.45
C LYS A 62 -9.83 20.35 7.66
N SER A 63 -8.80 21.07 8.11
CA SER A 63 -8.21 22.22 7.39
C SER A 63 -6.97 21.84 6.57
N LEU A 64 -6.43 20.64 6.76
CA LEU A 64 -5.21 20.17 6.09
C LEU A 64 -5.48 19.86 4.62
N GLU A 65 -4.51 20.07 3.75
CA GLU A 65 -4.58 19.71 2.33
C GLU A 65 -4.44 18.19 2.13
N SER A 66 -4.81 17.68 0.95
CA SER A 66 -4.80 16.23 0.66
C SER A 66 -3.42 15.59 0.82
N ARG A 67 -2.35 16.31 0.45
CA ARG A 67 -0.96 15.86 0.65
C ARG A 67 -0.59 15.77 2.13
N GLU A 68 -1.06 16.72 2.94
CA GLU A 68 -0.84 16.73 4.40
C GLU A 68 -1.64 15.60 5.07
N LEU A 69 -2.89 15.36 4.63
CA LEU A 69 -3.71 14.24 5.08
C LEU A 69 -3.06 12.89 4.75
N ALA A 70 -2.49 12.73 3.55
CA ALA A 70 -1.74 11.53 3.18
C ALA A 70 -0.50 11.32 4.06
N LEU A 71 0.24 12.39 4.35
CA LEU A 71 1.40 12.34 5.25
C LEU A 71 0.99 11.99 6.69
N LEU A 72 -0.14 12.51 7.18
CA LEU A 72 -0.72 12.10 8.46
C LEU A 72 -1.14 10.64 8.47
N CYS A 73 -1.75 10.13 7.40
CA CYS A 73 -2.07 8.70 7.30
C CYS A 73 -0.82 7.83 7.41
N HIS A 74 0.29 8.27 6.83
CA HIS A 74 1.58 7.60 6.95
C HIS A 74 2.14 7.66 8.37
N ALA A 75 2.12 8.83 9.01
CA ALA A 75 2.59 9.00 10.38
C ALA A 75 1.77 8.14 11.36
N TYR A 76 0.43 8.18 11.29
CA TYR A 76 -0.42 7.33 12.12
C TYR A 76 -0.23 5.83 11.86
N ASN A 77 0.12 5.45 10.63
CA ASN A 77 0.48 4.05 10.31
C ASN A 77 1.74 3.62 11.07
N GLU A 78 2.78 4.46 11.07
CA GLU A 78 4.03 4.18 11.79
C GLU A 78 3.86 4.17 13.31
N LEU A 79 2.91 4.93 13.84
CA LEU A 79 2.57 4.98 15.26
C LEU A 79 1.59 3.88 15.68
N PHE A 80 1.11 3.06 14.76
CA PHE A 80 0.02 2.09 15.00
C PHE A 80 -1.28 2.73 15.56
N GLU A 81 -1.52 4.02 15.24
CA GLU A 81 -2.71 4.76 15.66
C GLU A 81 -3.86 4.57 14.65
N HIS A 82 -4.34 3.33 14.53
CA HIS A 82 -5.28 2.92 13.47
C HIS A 82 -6.58 3.73 13.43
N ASN A 83 -7.09 4.18 14.59
CA ASN A 83 -8.31 5.00 14.64
C ASN A 83 -8.09 6.40 14.05
N GLU A 84 -6.96 7.03 14.34
CA GLU A 84 -6.62 8.35 13.78
C GLU A 84 -6.27 8.23 12.30
N GLN A 85 -5.60 7.15 11.92
CA GLN A 85 -5.37 6.79 10.53
C GLN A 85 -6.69 6.69 9.75
N LEU A 86 -7.68 5.94 10.26
CA LEU A 86 -8.98 5.74 9.60
C LEU A 86 -9.79 7.04 9.50
N LYS A 87 -9.79 7.88 10.54
CA LYS A 87 -10.42 9.21 10.49
C LYS A 87 -9.80 10.07 9.39
N THR A 88 -8.47 10.11 9.32
CA THR A 88 -7.72 10.90 8.35
C THR A 88 -7.92 10.38 6.93
N ALA A 89 -7.84 9.06 6.73
CA ALA A 89 -8.05 8.42 5.44
C ALA A 89 -9.47 8.63 4.92
N ARG A 90 -10.48 8.63 5.80
CA ARG A 90 -11.87 8.94 5.44
C ARG A 90 -12.02 10.38 4.95
N LEU A 91 -11.35 11.34 5.60
CA LEU A 91 -11.34 12.74 5.15
C LEU A 91 -10.68 12.88 3.77
N LEU A 92 -9.51 12.25 3.59
CA LEU A 92 -8.81 12.23 2.30
C LEU A 92 -9.68 11.62 1.20
N TRP A 93 -10.28 10.46 1.46
CA TRP A 93 -11.20 9.77 0.54
C TRP A 93 -12.42 10.59 0.17
N THR A 94 -13.01 11.30 1.14
CA THR A 94 -14.21 12.11 0.89
C THR A 94 -13.93 13.27 -0.07
N ARG A 95 -12.71 13.81 -0.04
CA ARG A 95 -12.31 14.93 -0.89
C ARG A 95 -11.86 14.49 -2.27
N GLU A 96 -11.08 13.42 -2.32
CA GLU A 96 -10.40 12.97 -3.53
C GLU A 96 -10.64 11.47 -3.76
N PRO A 97 -11.92 11.04 -3.90
CA PRO A 97 -12.24 9.62 -4.08
C PRO A 97 -11.71 9.05 -5.39
N GLU A 98 -11.44 9.91 -6.37
CA GLU A 98 -10.86 9.51 -7.66
C GLU A 98 -9.33 9.40 -7.58
N ILE A 99 -8.71 9.85 -6.49
CA ILE A 99 -7.27 9.69 -6.31
C ILE A 99 -7.00 8.32 -5.69
N ARG A 100 -6.20 7.55 -6.42
CA ARG A 100 -5.74 6.22 -6.03
C ARG A 100 -5.14 6.15 -4.62
N GLU A 101 -4.33 7.14 -4.27
CA GLU A 101 -3.70 7.23 -2.95
C GLU A 101 -4.75 7.32 -1.84
N ALA A 102 -5.83 8.07 -2.05
CA ALA A 102 -6.94 8.14 -1.11
C ALA A 102 -7.65 6.78 -0.97
N THR A 103 -7.88 6.05 -2.07
CA THR A 103 -8.46 4.69 -2.02
C THR A 103 -7.57 3.77 -1.21
N SER A 104 -6.28 3.83 -1.50
CA SER A 104 -5.26 2.98 -0.88
C SER A 104 -5.16 3.23 0.62
N TRP A 105 -5.17 4.50 1.06
CA TRP A 105 -5.16 4.83 2.48
C TRP A 105 -6.44 4.38 3.17
N MET A 106 -7.61 4.62 2.56
CA MET A 106 -8.88 4.19 3.16
C MET A 106 -8.94 2.68 3.36
N ILE A 107 -8.51 1.90 2.36
CA ILE A 107 -8.48 0.44 2.44
C ILE A 107 -7.44 -0.03 3.46
N ASN A 108 -6.24 0.55 3.46
CA ASN A 108 -5.20 0.21 4.43
C ASN A 108 -5.67 0.50 5.86
N SER A 109 -6.31 1.64 6.09
CA SER A 109 -6.85 1.99 7.42
C SER A 109 -7.98 1.08 7.85
N LEU A 110 -8.91 0.74 6.96
CA LEU A 110 -9.96 -0.25 7.26
C LEU A 110 -9.33 -1.61 7.57
N HIS A 111 -8.37 -2.05 6.77
CA HIS A 111 -7.67 -3.30 7.01
C HIS A 111 -6.99 -3.29 8.40
N ASN A 112 -6.21 -2.26 8.72
CA ASN A 112 -5.53 -2.15 10.01
C ASN A 112 -6.51 -2.05 11.20
N SER A 113 -7.59 -1.27 11.08
CA SER A 113 -8.59 -1.12 12.14
C SER A 113 -9.38 -2.41 12.41
N TYR A 114 -9.55 -3.27 11.40
CA TYR A 114 -10.37 -4.47 11.49
C TYR A 114 -9.59 -5.79 11.33
N MET A 115 -8.27 -5.74 11.17
CA MET A 115 -7.40 -6.92 11.03
C MET A 115 -7.59 -7.91 12.19
N PHE A 116 -7.82 -7.38 13.40
CA PHE A 116 -8.02 -8.16 14.62
C PHE A 116 -9.49 -8.48 14.93
N ALA A 117 -10.44 -7.90 14.19
CA ALA A 117 -11.87 -8.00 14.50
C ALA A 117 -12.52 -9.28 13.95
N ASP A 118 -11.78 -10.15 13.25
CA ASP A 118 -12.29 -11.34 12.54
C ASP A 118 -13.41 -11.04 11.53
N ASP A 119 -13.64 -9.76 11.27
CA ASP A 119 -14.78 -9.25 10.53
C ASP A 119 -14.30 -8.24 9.48
N ASN A 120 -14.22 -8.70 8.24
CA ASN A 120 -13.93 -7.85 7.09
C ASN A 120 -15.18 -7.10 6.59
N LYS A 121 -16.34 -7.21 7.26
CA LYS A 121 -17.57 -6.56 6.84
C LYS A 121 -17.41 -5.04 6.63
N PRO A 122 -16.73 -4.27 7.50
CA PRO A 122 -16.58 -2.82 7.26
C PRO A 122 -15.79 -2.51 5.99
N LEU A 123 -14.78 -3.32 5.65
CA LEU A 123 -14.03 -3.19 4.40
C LEU A 123 -14.92 -3.54 3.19
N MET A 124 -15.70 -4.62 3.28
CA MET A 124 -16.62 -5.02 2.21
C MET A 124 -17.73 -3.99 2.00
N ASP A 125 -18.36 -3.49 3.08
CA ASP A 125 -19.38 -2.46 3.04
C ASP A 125 -18.84 -1.18 2.38
N PHE A 126 -17.60 -0.77 2.75
CA PHE A 126 -16.93 0.37 2.12
C PHE A 126 -16.73 0.16 0.62
N VAL A 127 -16.20 -1.01 0.23
CA VAL A 127 -15.97 -1.32 -1.19
C VAL A 127 -17.28 -1.33 -1.96
N ASP A 128 -18.34 -1.93 -1.41
CA ASP A 128 -19.64 -1.99 -2.06
C ASP A 128 -20.26 -0.60 -2.23
N GLN A 129 -20.15 0.26 -1.22
CA GLN A 129 -20.59 1.64 -1.35
C GLN A 129 -19.76 2.41 -2.39
N ALA A 130 -18.43 2.24 -2.41
CA ALA A 130 -17.57 2.92 -3.38
C ALA A 130 -17.87 2.49 -4.82
N LEU A 131 -18.05 1.17 -5.03
CA LEU A 131 -18.43 0.61 -6.33
C LEU A 131 -19.83 1.06 -6.78
N HIS A 132 -20.78 1.18 -5.85
CA HIS A 132 -22.12 1.69 -6.10
C HIS A 132 -22.10 3.16 -6.50
N ASP A 133 -21.32 3.97 -5.79
CA ASP A 133 -21.17 5.41 -6.04
C ASP A 133 -20.35 5.73 -7.30
N GLY A 134 -19.73 4.72 -7.93
CA GLY A 134 -18.80 4.92 -9.04
C GLY A 134 -17.52 5.63 -8.65
N LYS A 135 -17.12 5.56 -7.38
CA LYS A 135 -15.93 6.20 -6.82
C LYS A 135 -14.75 5.24 -6.80
N GLY A 136 -13.57 5.78 -7.04
CA GLY A 136 -12.32 5.04 -6.90
C GLY A 136 -11.99 4.12 -8.05
N ASN A 137 -10.82 3.49 -7.93
CA ASN A 137 -10.40 2.51 -8.92
C ASN A 137 -11.17 1.19 -8.73
N ARG A 138 -12.13 0.95 -9.62
CA ARG A 138 -12.96 -0.26 -9.63
C ARG A 138 -12.16 -1.56 -9.60
N ARG A 139 -11.06 -1.66 -10.37
CA ARG A 139 -10.21 -2.86 -10.41
C ARG A 139 -9.56 -3.12 -9.05
N GLU A 140 -9.03 -2.07 -8.42
CA GLU A 140 -8.42 -2.18 -7.09
C GLU A 140 -9.47 -2.55 -6.04
N LEU A 141 -10.61 -1.85 -6.02
CA LEU A 141 -11.72 -2.13 -5.11
C LEU A 141 -12.19 -3.59 -5.21
N LEU A 142 -12.40 -4.10 -6.42
CA LEU A 142 -12.78 -5.51 -6.63
C LEU A 142 -11.70 -6.50 -6.15
N THR A 143 -10.42 -6.15 -6.35
CA THR A 143 -9.31 -6.99 -5.88
C THR A 143 -9.27 -7.03 -4.35
N PHE A 144 -9.42 -5.88 -3.70
CA PHE A 144 -9.52 -5.82 -2.23
C PHE A 144 -10.75 -6.54 -1.71
N LYS A 145 -11.90 -6.48 -2.40
CA LYS A 145 -13.08 -7.27 -2.05
C LYS A 145 -12.78 -8.76 -2.12
N ALA A 146 -12.11 -9.23 -3.17
CA ALA A 146 -11.71 -10.63 -3.30
C ALA A 146 -10.84 -11.09 -2.13
N MET A 147 -9.86 -10.26 -1.73
CA MET A 147 -9.02 -10.53 -0.56
C MET A 147 -9.82 -10.58 0.75
N ALA A 148 -10.72 -9.61 0.94
CA ALA A 148 -11.59 -9.54 2.11
C ALA A 148 -12.50 -10.77 2.22
N THR A 149 -13.04 -11.24 1.09
CA THR A 149 -13.87 -12.46 1.00
C THR A 149 -13.10 -13.70 1.44
N ILE A 150 -11.86 -13.87 0.97
CA ILE A 150 -11.03 -15.02 1.38
C ILE A 150 -10.73 -14.99 2.88
N ASN A 151 -10.43 -13.81 3.42
CA ASN A 151 -10.11 -13.63 4.83
C ASN A 151 -11.33 -13.64 5.76
N GLN A 152 -12.56 -13.73 5.23
CA GLN A 152 -13.77 -13.75 6.04
C GLN A 152 -13.86 -15.07 6.85
N LYS A 153 -13.97 -14.98 8.17
CA LYS A 153 -14.00 -16.18 9.04
C LYS A 153 -15.37 -16.85 9.14
N LYS A 154 -16.45 -16.13 8.87
CA LYS A 154 -17.84 -16.60 9.06
C LYS A 154 -18.68 -16.40 7.80
N GLY A 155 -19.72 -17.22 7.65
CA GLY A 155 -20.78 -17.01 6.65
C GLY A 155 -20.52 -17.62 5.27
N LEU A 156 -19.30 -18.06 4.96
CA LEU A 156 -18.95 -18.73 3.71
C LEU A 156 -18.03 -19.92 3.97
N SER A 157 -18.26 -21.01 3.26
CA SER A 157 -17.31 -22.12 3.15
C SER A 157 -16.09 -21.70 2.30
N ASP A 158 -14.97 -22.39 2.44
CA ASP A 158 -13.78 -22.08 1.66
C ASP A 158 -13.97 -22.30 0.15
N ALA A 159 -14.88 -23.19 -0.24
CA ALA A 159 -15.27 -23.37 -1.63
C ALA A 159 -16.01 -22.13 -2.17
N GLU A 160 -16.99 -21.63 -1.42
CA GLU A 160 -17.74 -20.41 -1.78
C GLU A 160 -16.81 -19.19 -1.83
N LYS A 161 -15.89 -19.04 -0.88
CA LYS A 161 -14.89 -17.96 -0.90
C LYS A 161 -14.02 -18.01 -2.15
N ARG A 162 -13.53 -19.19 -2.55
CA ARG A 162 -12.71 -19.35 -3.77
C ARG A 162 -13.49 -18.96 -5.02
N VAL A 163 -14.74 -19.38 -5.13
CA VAL A 163 -15.61 -19.03 -6.26
C VAL A 163 -15.83 -17.52 -6.31
N LEU A 164 -16.31 -16.92 -5.22
CA LEU A 164 -16.58 -15.48 -5.15
C LEU A 164 -15.33 -14.63 -5.40
N ALA A 165 -14.20 -14.99 -4.79
CA ALA A 165 -12.94 -14.28 -5.01
C ALA A 165 -12.45 -14.42 -6.47
N SER A 166 -12.63 -15.58 -7.09
CA SER A 166 -12.31 -15.77 -8.51
C SER A 166 -13.16 -14.87 -9.40
N ASP A 167 -14.47 -14.82 -9.16
CA ASP A 167 -15.40 -14.01 -9.95
C ASP A 167 -15.10 -12.52 -9.83
N LEU A 168 -14.78 -12.05 -8.61
CA LEU A 168 -14.35 -10.67 -8.35
C LEU A 168 -13.05 -10.34 -9.08
N LEU A 169 -12.06 -11.25 -9.09
CA LEU A 169 -10.80 -11.05 -9.81
C LEU A 169 -11.01 -11.03 -11.33
N ILE A 170 -11.85 -11.90 -11.88
CA ILE A 170 -12.17 -11.91 -13.31
C ILE A 170 -12.86 -10.59 -13.70
N GLU A 171 -13.85 -10.17 -12.91
CA GLU A 171 -14.55 -8.89 -13.11
C GLU A 171 -13.58 -7.71 -13.02
N ALA A 172 -12.63 -7.72 -12.08
CA ALA A 172 -11.62 -6.67 -11.95
C ALA A 172 -10.80 -6.49 -13.25
N TYR A 173 -10.49 -7.58 -13.95
CA TYR A 173 -9.72 -7.56 -15.21
C TYR A 173 -10.54 -7.15 -16.44
N ARG A 174 -11.88 -7.05 -16.32
CA ARG A 174 -12.72 -6.44 -17.35
C ARG A 174 -12.63 -4.91 -17.38
N TYR A 175 -12.08 -4.29 -16.33
CA TYR A 175 -11.91 -2.84 -16.26
C TYR A 175 -10.47 -2.43 -16.51
N ASP A 176 -10.29 -1.27 -17.14
CA ASP A 176 -8.98 -0.68 -17.35
C ASP A 176 -8.48 -0.09 -16.03
N PRO A 177 -7.23 -0.30 -15.61
CA PRO A 177 -6.62 0.57 -14.62
C PRO A 177 -6.57 2.01 -15.16
N GLN A 178 -7.59 2.80 -14.85
CA GLN A 178 -7.73 4.18 -15.34
C GLN A 178 -6.65 5.13 -14.79
N PHE A 179 -5.87 4.70 -13.79
CA PHE A 179 -4.91 5.54 -13.09
C PHE A 179 -3.46 5.07 -13.32
N ARG A 180 -2.69 5.86 -14.09
CA ARG A 180 -1.25 5.68 -14.32
C ARG A 180 -0.35 6.51 -13.40
N HIS A 181 -0.90 7.20 -12.39
CA HIS A 181 -0.07 8.00 -11.51
C HIS A 181 0.48 7.16 -10.36
N GLY A 182 1.81 7.15 -10.25
CA GLY A 182 2.54 6.51 -9.16
C GLY A 182 2.24 7.23 -7.85
N SER A 183 1.96 6.44 -6.80
CA SER A 183 1.98 6.97 -5.44
C SER A 183 3.43 7.31 -5.07
N PRO A 184 3.72 8.51 -4.53
CA PRO A 184 5.06 8.88 -4.09
C PRO A 184 5.46 8.29 -2.72
N LEU A 185 4.56 7.60 -2.01
CA LEU A 185 4.78 7.17 -0.63
C LEU A 185 4.38 5.69 -0.42
N GLY A 186 5.37 4.85 -0.08
CA GLY A 186 5.22 3.56 0.60
C GLY A 186 4.68 2.42 -0.26
N GLU A 187 5.59 1.67 -0.88
CA GLU A 187 5.33 0.43 -1.60
C GLU A 187 5.08 -0.72 -0.61
N SER A 188 3.94 -1.40 -0.76
CA SER A 188 3.78 -2.74 -0.18
C SER A 188 3.78 -3.75 -1.34
N GLU A 189 4.36 -4.93 -1.13
CA GLU A 189 4.46 -5.97 -2.17
C GLU A 189 3.10 -6.33 -2.78
N LEU A 190 2.05 -6.24 -1.96
CA LEU A 190 0.66 -6.40 -2.39
C LEU A 190 0.19 -5.26 -3.30
N LYS A 191 0.54 -4.00 -2.99
CA LYS A 191 0.22 -2.85 -3.86
C LYS A 191 0.92 -2.99 -5.21
N ASP A 192 2.16 -3.46 -5.25
CA ASP A 192 2.89 -3.69 -6.51
C ASP A 192 2.38 -4.91 -7.29
N ALA A 193 1.81 -5.91 -6.61
CA ALA A 193 1.13 -7.03 -7.24
C ALA A 193 -0.16 -6.61 -7.94
N ILE A 194 -0.95 -5.74 -7.31
CA ILE A 194 -2.20 -5.22 -7.88
C ILE A 194 -1.94 -4.19 -8.99
N ARG A 195 -0.79 -3.49 -8.95
CA ARG A 195 -0.32 -2.59 -10.02
C ARG A 195 -0.07 -3.32 -11.33
N ASP A 196 0.40 -4.55 -11.26
CA ASP A 196 0.68 -5.35 -12.44
C ASP A 196 -0.65 -5.66 -13.15
N ASP A 197 -0.80 -5.21 -14.40
CA ASP A 197 -1.93 -5.57 -15.26
C ASP A 197 -1.80 -7.01 -15.79
N SER A 198 -0.78 -7.76 -15.34
CA SER A 198 -0.63 -9.18 -15.59
C SER A 198 -1.40 -10.03 -14.58
N PRO A 199 -2.21 -11.01 -15.04
CA PRO A 199 -2.78 -12.06 -14.20
C PRO A 199 -1.75 -12.88 -13.43
N ASP A 200 -0.46 -12.81 -13.77
CA ASP A 200 0.61 -13.58 -13.14
C ASP A 200 0.89 -13.15 -11.69
N PHE A 201 0.33 -12.03 -11.22
CA PHE A 201 0.41 -11.65 -9.81
C PHE A 201 -0.13 -12.74 -8.87
N ILE A 202 -1.04 -13.59 -9.36
CA ILE A 202 -1.60 -14.70 -8.57
C ILE A 202 -0.58 -15.81 -8.29
N ASP A 203 0.56 -15.84 -8.99
CA ASP A 203 1.64 -16.79 -8.72
C ASP A 203 2.63 -16.28 -7.66
N ARG A 204 2.46 -15.04 -7.18
CA ARG A 204 3.33 -14.48 -6.12
C ARG A 204 3.08 -15.20 -4.79
N ASP A 205 4.13 -15.25 -3.98
CA ASP A 205 4.09 -15.84 -2.64
C ASP A 205 3.39 -14.90 -1.64
N LEU A 206 2.08 -14.74 -1.83
CA LEU A 206 1.20 -13.96 -0.96
C LEU A 206 0.19 -14.90 -0.29
N PRO A 207 -0.16 -14.70 0.99
CA PRO A 207 -1.17 -15.53 1.68
C PRO A 207 -2.51 -15.62 0.96
N PHE A 208 -2.89 -14.57 0.22
CA PHE A 208 -4.07 -14.56 -0.65
C PHE A 208 -3.95 -15.54 -1.82
N CYS A 209 -2.80 -15.59 -2.48
CA CYS A 209 -2.54 -16.41 -3.66
C CYS A 209 -2.45 -17.90 -3.31
N SER A 210 -1.91 -18.22 -2.14
CA SER A 210 -1.80 -19.60 -1.64
C SER A 210 -3.14 -20.21 -1.24
N PHE A 211 -4.19 -19.40 -1.09
CA PHE A 211 -5.56 -19.87 -0.89
C PHE A 211 -6.13 -20.63 -2.10
N PHE A 212 -5.59 -20.39 -3.29
CA PHE A 212 -5.93 -21.16 -4.49
C PHE A 212 -4.94 -22.31 -4.67
N SER A 213 -5.41 -23.47 -5.10
CA SER A 213 -4.54 -24.53 -5.60
C SER A 213 -3.83 -24.10 -6.88
N THR A 214 -2.75 -24.79 -7.25
CA THR A 214 -2.03 -24.52 -8.51
C THR A 214 -2.94 -24.64 -9.73
N ALA A 215 -3.85 -25.63 -9.75
CA ALA A 215 -4.80 -25.81 -10.83
C ALA A 215 -5.80 -24.64 -10.91
N GLU A 216 -6.32 -24.19 -9.77
CA GLU A 216 -7.22 -23.03 -9.69
C GLU A 216 -6.53 -21.75 -10.14
N ARG A 217 -5.29 -21.49 -9.70
CA ARG A 217 -4.50 -20.34 -10.16
C ARG A 217 -4.31 -20.35 -11.67
N ASN A 218 -3.96 -21.49 -12.25
CA ASN A 218 -3.78 -21.61 -13.70
C ASN A 218 -5.09 -21.37 -14.46
N SER A 219 -6.21 -21.94 -14.00
CA SER A 219 -7.53 -21.69 -14.59
C SER A 219 -7.94 -20.21 -14.47
N LEU A 220 -7.70 -19.59 -13.31
CA LEU A 220 -8.04 -18.20 -13.04
C LEU A 220 -7.23 -17.24 -13.93
N LYS A 221 -5.93 -17.48 -14.12
CA LYS A 221 -5.10 -16.71 -15.07
C LYS A 221 -5.68 -16.73 -16.48
N ILE A 222 -6.12 -17.89 -16.97
CA ILE A 222 -6.73 -18.01 -18.30
C ILE A 222 -7.98 -17.13 -18.39
N ARG A 223 -8.91 -17.28 -17.45
CA ARG A 223 -10.17 -16.50 -17.42
C ARG A 223 -9.94 -14.99 -17.29
N MET A 224 -8.94 -14.56 -16.53
CA MET A 224 -8.56 -13.15 -16.41
C MET A 224 -7.96 -12.60 -17.72
N ARG A 225 -7.16 -13.39 -18.44
CA ARG A 225 -6.63 -13.02 -19.76
C ARG A 225 -7.75 -12.89 -20.79
N GLU A 226 -8.73 -13.79 -20.76
CA GLU A 226 -9.93 -13.74 -21.60
C GLU A 226 -10.74 -12.48 -21.32
N ALA A 227 -11.06 -12.20 -20.05
CA ALA A 227 -11.76 -10.99 -19.63
C ALA A 227 -11.05 -9.70 -20.09
N LYS A 228 -9.72 -9.67 -19.97
CA LYS A 228 -8.89 -8.56 -20.46
C LYS A 228 -8.91 -8.44 -21.99
N ALA A 229 -8.93 -9.55 -22.72
CA ALA A 229 -9.02 -9.56 -24.18
C ALA A 229 -10.40 -9.07 -24.66
N GLU A 230 -11.48 -9.51 -24.02
CA GLU A 230 -12.84 -9.02 -24.27
C GLU A 230 -12.95 -7.50 -24.09
N ARG A 231 -12.33 -6.97 -23.04
CA ARG A 231 -12.24 -5.52 -22.80
C ARG A 231 -11.56 -4.80 -23.97
N LYS A 232 -10.40 -5.29 -24.41
CA LYS A 232 -9.65 -4.69 -25.52
C LYS A 232 -10.44 -4.72 -26.83
N ALA A 233 -11.11 -5.83 -27.13
CA ALA A 233 -11.96 -5.95 -28.31
C ALA A 233 -13.09 -4.92 -28.31
N LYS A 234 -13.78 -4.74 -27.17
CA LYS A 234 -14.83 -3.72 -27.01
C LYS A 234 -14.31 -2.29 -27.14
N GLN A 235 -13.08 -2.02 -26.70
CA GLN A 235 -12.45 -0.70 -26.85
C GLN A 235 -12.08 -0.40 -28.30
N SER A 236 -11.59 -1.38 -29.07
CA SER A 236 -11.27 -1.20 -30.50
C SER A 236 -12.53 -0.91 -31.32
N GLN A 237 -13.62 -1.66 -31.09
CA GLN A 237 -14.90 -1.44 -31.78
C GLN A 237 -15.49 -0.04 -31.59
N LYS A 238 -15.21 0.61 -30.44
CA LYS A 238 -15.65 1.99 -30.17
C LYS A 238 -14.82 3.07 -30.87
N LYS A 239 -13.65 2.74 -31.42
CA LYS A 239 -12.78 3.70 -32.10
C LYS A 239 -13.01 3.75 -33.61
N ASP A 240 -13.58 2.69 -34.17
CA ASP A 240 -13.77 2.52 -35.62
C ASP A 240 -15.20 2.92 -36.10
N GLY A 241 -16.08 3.35 -35.18
CA GLY A 241 -17.44 3.79 -35.48
C GLY A 241 -17.73 5.16 -34.89
#